data_AF-A0A1Y0H705-F1
#
_entry.id   AF-A0A1Y0H705-F1
#
_cell.length_a   1.000
_cell.length_b   1.000
_cell.length_c   1.000
_cell.angle_alpha   90.00
_cell.angle_beta   90.00
_cell.angle_gamma   90.00
#
_symmetry.space_group_name_H-M   'P 1'
#
loop_
_entity.id
_entity.type
_entity.pdbx_description
1 polymer ?
#
loop_
_entity_poly.entity_id
_entity_poly.type
_entity_poly.pdbx_seq_one_letter_code
_entity_poly.pdbx_strand_id
1 'polypeptide(L)'
;MKSNLSLLWVPFGVTLAWVANLGVESSAKPERVSMLAVGQGHATLIQSQGVTVLVDTGPPPFDEALSPRALSQELRQKGVTVIDLIVITHPDVDHAGALSALARDYPVREIWANETFRMHPDTGDWEKVAPVRWLDGQSQVKWGRGPWIYTLRPGRAATTNALWRCERSGTRRPF
;
A
#
# COMPACT_ATOMS: atom_id res chain seq x y z
N MET A 1 -20.11 -69.82 -24.03
CA MET A 1 -21.21 -69.58 -23.07
C MET A 1 -20.66 -68.79 -21.88
N LYS A 2 -21.28 -67.63 -21.61
CA LYS A 2 -21.25 -66.79 -20.39
C LYS A 2 -19.93 -66.12 -19.97
N SER A 3 -19.74 -64.89 -20.45
CA SER A 3 -18.87 -63.87 -19.85
C SER A 3 -19.56 -63.25 -18.63
N ASN A 4 -18.94 -63.32 -17.46
CA ASN A 4 -19.43 -62.65 -16.25
C ASN A 4 -18.80 -61.26 -16.17
N LEU A 5 -19.57 -60.22 -16.51
CA LEU A 5 -19.18 -58.83 -16.28
C LEU A 5 -19.75 -58.41 -14.92
N SER A 6 -18.91 -58.43 -13.89
CA SER A 6 -19.26 -57.89 -12.57
C SER A 6 -19.25 -56.36 -12.63
N LEU A 7 -20.44 -55.76 -12.65
CA LEU A 7 -20.63 -54.32 -12.54
C LEU A 7 -20.25 -53.89 -11.11
N LEU A 8 -19.10 -53.22 -10.96
CA LEU A 8 -18.73 -52.52 -9.71
C LEU A 8 -19.65 -51.30 -9.57
N TRP A 9 -20.59 -51.36 -8.64
CA TRP A 9 -21.45 -50.24 -8.28
C TRP A 9 -20.63 -49.25 -7.44
N VAL A 10 -20.09 -48.22 -8.07
CA VAL A 10 -19.52 -47.09 -7.33
C VAL A 10 -20.70 -46.27 -6.81
N PRO A 11 -20.92 -46.16 -5.48
CA PRO A 11 -22.02 -45.37 -4.97
C PRO A 11 -21.85 -43.91 -5.39
N PHE A 12 -22.84 -43.40 -6.12
CA PHE A 12 -22.90 -42.04 -6.69
C PHE A 12 -22.68 -40.91 -5.66
N GLY A 13 -22.75 -41.21 -4.35
CA GLY A 13 -22.53 -40.24 -3.27
C GLY A 13 -21.06 -39.96 -2.93
N VAL A 14 -20.12 -40.83 -3.32
CA VAL A 14 -18.69 -40.65 -2.97
C VAL A 14 -18.00 -39.66 -3.92
N THR A 15 -18.51 -39.49 -5.15
CA THR A 15 -17.94 -38.56 -6.12
C THR A 15 -18.32 -37.10 -5.84
N LEU A 16 -19.50 -36.82 -5.29
CA LEU A 16 -19.93 -35.45 -5.01
C LEU A 16 -19.25 -34.84 -3.77
N ALA A 17 -19.00 -35.66 -2.74
CA ALA A 17 -18.33 -35.22 -1.51
C ALA A 17 -16.84 -34.87 -1.73
N TRP A 18 -16.17 -35.52 -2.69
CA TRP A 18 -14.80 -35.18 -3.07
C TRP A 18 -14.71 -33.87 -3.87
N VAL A 19 -15.71 -33.57 -4.70
CA VAL A 19 -15.74 -32.30 -5.47
C VAL A 19 -16.06 -31.11 -4.55
N ALA A 20 -16.90 -31.29 -3.53
CA ALA A 20 -17.22 -30.23 -2.56
C ALA A 20 -16.04 -29.79 -1.69
N ASN A 21 -14.99 -30.62 -1.58
CA ASN A 21 -13.76 -30.31 -0.84
C ASN A 21 -12.61 -29.80 -1.73
N LEU A 22 -12.85 -29.62 -3.04
CA LEU A 22 -11.99 -28.80 -3.88
C LEU A 22 -12.31 -27.33 -3.59
N GLY A 23 -11.96 -26.91 -2.37
CA GLY A 23 -11.90 -25.52 -1.99
C GLY A 23 -10.92 -24.83 -2.92
N VAL A 24 -11.46 -24.26 -4.01
CA VAL A 24 -10.81 -23.13 -4.68
C VAL A 24 -10.96 -21.96 -3.71
N GLU A 25 -10.22 -22.02 -2.60
CA GLU A 25 -9.92 -20.83 -1.84
C GLU A 25 -9.13 -19.96 -2.79
N SER A 26 -9.75 -18.86 -3.22
CA SER A 26 -9.00 -17.80 -3.86
C SER A 26 -7.97 -17.31 -2.84
N SER A 27 -6.74 -17.83 -2.94
CA SER A 27 -5.58 -17.41 -2.15
C SER A 27 -5.19 -15.95 -2.44
N ALA A 28 -5.91 -15.25 -3.33
CA ALA A 28 -5.67 -13.86 -3.62
C ALA A 28 -6.04 -13.02 -2.39
N LYS A 29 -5.01 -12.46 -1.74
CA LYS A 29 -5.20 -11.48 -0.66
C LYS A 29 -6.07 -10.33 -1.18
N PRO A 30 -7.09 -9.89 -0.42
CA PRO A 30 -8.05 -8.89 -0.88
C PRO A 30 -7.35 -7.57 -1.24
N GLU A 31 -7.78 -6.95 -2.34
CA GLU A 31 -7.35 -5.61 -2.74
C GLU A 31 -8.27 -4.57 -2.08
N ARG A 32 -7.72 -3.63 -1.32
CA ARG A 32 -8.47 -2.58 -0.60
C ARG A 32 -7.79 -1.24 -0.72
N VAL A 33 -8.61 -0.19 -0.83
CA VAL A 33 -8.19 1.21 -0.69
C VAL A 33 -9.03 1.81 0.43
N SER A 34 -8.42 2.54 1.36
CA SER A 34 -9.10 3.17 2.49
C SER A 34 -8.55 4.55 2.74
N MET A 35 -9.40 5.57 2.69
CA MET A 35 -9.07 6.89 3.23
C MET A 35 -9.16 6.81 4.75
N LEU A 36 -8.07 7.19 5.43
CA LEU A 36 -7.94 7.07 6.87
C LEU A 36 -8.37 8.37 7.56
N ALA A 37 -9.06 8.25 8.69
CA ALA A 37 -9.50 9.40 9.47
C ALA A 37 -8.33 9.99 10.28
N VAL A 38 -7.64 10.98 9.70
CA VAL A 38 -6.46 11.62 10.32
C VAL A 38 -6.67 13.09 10.71
N GLY A 39 -7.90 13.61 10.60
CA GLY A 39 -8.21 15.02 10.90
C GLY A 39 -8.02 15.92 9.68
N GLN A 40 -7.47 17.14 9.87
CA GLN A 40 -7.12 18.02 8.76
C GLN A 40 -5.81 17.58 8.12
N GLY A 41 -5.93 16.88 6.99
CA GLY A 41 -4.81 16.35 6.20
C GLY A 41 -5.25 15.15 5.38
N HIS A 42 -4.29 14.40 4.86
CA HIS A 42 -4.57 13.24 4.02
C HIS A 42 -3.74 12.03 4.41
N ALA A 43 -4.37 10.86 4.43
CA ALA A 43 -3.72 9.56 4.50
C ALA A 43 -4.60 8.53 3.80
N THR A 44 -4.05 7.85 2.80
CA THR A 44 -4.74 6.77 2.06
C THR A 44 -3.95 5.48 2.16
N LEU A 45 -4.60 4.44 2.68
CA LEU A 45 -4.07 3.09 2.76
C LEU A 45 -4.45 2.29 1.51
N ILE A 46 -3.46 1.64 0.91
CA ILE A 46 -3.64 0.69 -0.18
C ILE A 46 -3.09 -0.66 0.27
N GLN A 47 -3.94 -1.68 0.27
CA GLN A 47 -3.56 -3.06 0.54
C GLN A 47 -3.82 -3.91 -0.71
N SER A 48 -2.79 -4.53 -1.29
CA SER A 48 -2.96 -5.42 -2.45
C SER A 48 -1.91 -6.53 -2.40
N GLN A 49 -2.31 -7.77 -2.67
CA GLN A 49 -1.39 -8.92 -2.74
C GLN A 49 -0.48 -9.07 -1.49
N GLY A 50 -0.94 -8.60 -0.32
CA GLY A 50 -0.20 -8.69 0.95
C GLY A 50 0.82 -7.59 1.19
N VAL A 51 0.64 -6.50 0.48
CA VAL A 51 1.46 -5.30 0.52
C VAL A 51 0.68 -4.21 1.21
N THR A 52 1.35 -3.41 2.02
CA THR A 52 0.79 -2.18 2.58
C THR A 52 1.52 -0.95 2.02
N VAL A 53 0.81 -0.15 1.23
CA VAL A 53 1.27 1.18 0.80
C VAL A 53 0.46 2.24 1.50
N LEU A 54 1.13 3.26 2.02
CA LEU A 54 0.51 4.43 2.63
C LEU A 54 0.84 5.65 1.77
N VAL A 55 -0.18 6.39 1.34
CA VAL A 55 -0.04 7.67 0.62
C VAL A 55 -0.35 8.77 1.60
N ASP A 56 0.64 9.60 1.90
CA ASP A 56 0.63 10.60 2.97
C ASP A 56 0.34 10.03 4.37
N THR A 57 0.63 10.81 5.39
CA THR A 57 0.58 10.41 6.81
C THR A 57 -0.33 11.33 7.65
N GLY A 58 -0.85 12.41 7.07
CA GLY A 58 -1.64 13.37 7.82
C GLY A 58 -0.80 14.26 8.74
N PRO A 59 -1.47 15.08 9.57
CA PRO A 59 -0.84 15.98 10.52
C PRO A 59 -0.13 15.21 11.64
N PRO A 60 0.85 15.81 12.33
CA PRO A 60 1.42 15.22 13.52
C PRO A 60 0.34 15.03 14.59
N PRO A 61 0.51 14.06 15.52
CA PRO A 61 -0.39 13.96 16.66
C PRO A 61 -0.37 15.28 17.45
N PHE A 62 -1.55 15.86 17.69
CA PHE A 62 -1.68 17.16 18.35
C PHE A 62 -1.17 17.12 19.80
N ASP A 63 -1.40 16.00 20.49
CA ASP A 63 -0.90 15.69 21.83
C ASP A 63 -1.05 14.17 22.04
N GLU A 64 0.03 13.44 22.36
CA GLU A 64 -0.05 11.98 22.57
C GLU A 64 -0.99 11.59 23.73
N ALA A 65 -1.21 12.48 24.70
CA ALA A 65 -2.09 12.27 25.84
C ALA A 65 -3.54 12.72 25.60
N LEU A 66 -3.79 13.70 24.72
CA LEU A 66 -5.13 14.27 24.48
C LEU A 66 -5.75 13.91 23.12
N SER A 67 -4.93 13.55 22.13
CA SER A 67 -5.38 13.15 20.79
C SER A 67 -4.54 11.95 20.30
N PRO A 68 -4.98 10.71 20.58
CA PRO A 68 -4.21 9.51 20.27
C PRO A 68 -3.88 9.44 18.78
N ARG A 69 -2.76 8.78 18.46
CA ARG A 69 -2.20 8.57 17.11
C ARG A 69 -3.28 8.03 16.14
N ALA A 70 -4.08 8.92 15.56
CA ALA A 70 -5.27 8.58 14.80
C ALA A 70 -4.91 7.68 13.62
N LEU A 71 -3.82 8.02 12.92
CA LEU A 71 -3.24 7.17 11.89
C LEU A 71 -2.84 5.79 12.42
N SER A 72 -2.07 5.70 13.51
CA SER A 72 -1.64 4.39 14.05
C SER A 72 -2.83 3.53 14.47
N GLN A 73 -3.89 4.13 15.01
CA GLN A 73 -5.12 3.45 15.38
C GLN A 73 -5.88 2.93 14.16
N GLU A 74 -6.06 3.78 13.13
CA GLU A 74 -6.66 3.39 11.86
C GLU A 74 -5.90 2.21 11.22
N LEU A 75 -4.58 2.30 11.14
CA LEU A 75 -3.72 1.24 10.60
C LEU A 75 -3.88 -0.08 11.37
N ARG A 76 -3.94 0.00 12.71
CA ARG A 76 -4.17 -1.18 13.57
C ARG A 76 -5.53 -1.80 13.29
N GLN A 77 -6.58 -1.00 13.14
CA GLN A 77 -7.93 -1.49 12.80
C GLN A 77 -7.98 -2.12 11.41
N LYS A 78 -7.13 -1.70 10.46
CA LYS A 78 -6.98 -2.32 9.14
C LYS A 78 -6.00 -3.51 9.13
N GLY A 79 -5.52 -3.95 10.29
CA GLY A 79 -4.64 -5.13 10.43
C GLY A 79 -3.23 -4.91 9.87
N VAL A 80 -2.78 -3.66 9.78
CA VAL A 80 -1.41 -3.34 9.33
C VAL A 80 -0.42 -3.69 10.43
N THR A 81 0.70 -4.28 10.05
CA THR A 81 1.83 -4.63 10.94
C THR A 81 3.18 -4.16 10.41
N VAL A 82 3.27 -3.92 9.11
CA VAL A 82 4.43 -3.38 8.40
C VAL A 82 3.93 -2.47 7.29
N ILE A 83 4.67 -1.38 7.03
CA ILE A 83 4.43 -0.47 5.91
C ILE A 83 5.54 -0.71 4.90
N ASP A 84 5.17 -1.25 3.73
CA ASP A 84 6.13 -1.55 2.68
C ASP A 84 6.61 -0.31 1.94
N LEU A 85 5.74 0.68 1.80
CA LEU A 85 6.04 1.93 1.12
C LEU A 85 5.20 3.06 1.71
N ILE A 86 5.85 4.19 1.98
CA ILE A 86 5.19 5.48 2.14
C ILE A 86 5.44 6.30 0.88
N VAL A 87 4.39 6.85 0.28
CA VAL A 87 4.47 7.82 -0.82
C VAL A 87 4.06 9.18 -0.28
N ILE A 88 4.93 10.18 -0.37
CA ILE A 88 4.62 11.54 0.05
C ILE A 88 4.30 12.40 -1.17
N THR A 89 3.10 12.97 -1.17
CA THR A 89 2.64 13.84 -2.26
C THR A 89 3.26 15.23 -2.21
N HIS A 90 3.46 15.78 -1.01
CA HIS A 90 4.15 17.04 -0.74
C HIS A 90 4.62 17.12 0.72
N PRO A 91 5.63 17.95 1.05
CA PRO A 91 6.26 17.92 2.36
C PRO A 91 5.50 18.66 3.46
N ASP A 92 4.34 19.26 3.16
CA ASP A 92 3.57 20.04 4.12
C ASP A 92 3.12 19.21 5.31
N VAL A 93 2.96 19.87 6.46
CA VAL A 93 2.76 19.24 7.77
C VAL A 93 1.49 18.39 7.81
N ASP A 94 0.44 18.76 7.10
CA ASP A 94 -0.83 18.01 7.01
C ASP A 94 -0.76 16.78 6.07
N HIS A 95 0.38 16.57 5.41
CA HIS A 95 0.67 15.39 4.59
C HIS A 95 1.80 14.54 5.18
N ALA A 96 2.92 15.13 5.58
CA ALA A 96 4.10 14.39 6.06
C ALA A 96 4.31 14.46 7.58
N GLY A 97 3.45 15.16 8.33
CA GLY A 97 3.69 15.48 9.72
C GLY A 97 3.69 14.31 10.68
N ALA A 98 2.94 13.23 10.40
CA ALA A 98 2.92 12.05 11.26
C ALA A 98 4.06 11.05 11.00
N LEU A 99 4.90 11.28 9.98
CA LEU A 99 5.87 10.29 9.49
C LEU A 99 6.84 9.81 10.58
N SER A 100 7.44 10.74 11.34
CA SER A 100 8.37 10.42 12.43
C SER A 100 7.69 9.73 13.63
N ALA A 101 6.42 10.05 13.91
CA ALA A 101 5.66 9.41 14.97
C ALA A 101 5.25 7.98 14.57
N LEU A 102 4.83 7.80 13.31
CA LEU A 102 4.41 6.52 12.75
C LEU A 102 5.55 5.50 12.76
N ALA A 103 6.77 5.93 12.46
CA ALA A 103 7.97 5.10 12.47
C ALA A 103 8.29 4.46 13.84
N ARG A 104 7.74 5.01 14.93
CA ARG A 104 7.87 4.44 16.28
C ARG A 104 6.97 3.22 16.49
N ASP A 105 5.89 3.12 15.72
CA ASP A 105 4.86 2.09 15.87
C ASP A 105 4.95 1.00 14.81
N TYR A 106 5.42 1.35 13.62
CA TYR A 106 5.43 0.48 12.46
C TYR A 106 6.82 0.46 11.81
N PRO A 107 7.35 -0.72 11.49
CA PRO A 107 8.48 -0.83 10.59
C PRO A 107 8.09 -0.27 9.21
N VAL A 108 8.87 0.70 8.71
CA VAL A 108 8.72 1.30 7.38
C VAL A 108 9.90 0.85 6.52
N ARG A 109 9.63 0.27 5.35
CA ARG A 109 10.69 -0.27 4.47
C ARG A 109 11.32 0.77 3.54
N GLU A 110 10.51 1.66 2.98
CA GLU A 110 10.97 2.67 2.03
C GLU A 110 10.01 3.86 2.00
N ILE A 111 10.54 5.05 1.73
CA ILE A 111 9.76 6.27 1.48
C ILE A 111 10.06 6.74 0.06
N TRP A 112 9.03 7.04 -0.73
CA TRP A 112 9.18 7.67 -2.04
C TRP A 112 8.65 9.09 -2.00
N ALA A 113 9.46 10.01 -2.51
CA ALA A 113 9.16 11.43 -2.51
C ALA A 113 9.77 12.10 -3.74
N ASN A 114 9.24 13.26 -4.13
CA ASN A 114 9.83 14.04 -5.20
C ASN A 114 11.20 14.58 -4.78
N GLU A 115 12.19 14.53 -5.68
CA GLU A 115 13.52 15.07 -5.42
C GLU A 115 13.54 16.55 -5.04
N THR A 116 12.54 17.33 -5.47
CA THR A 116 12.42 18.75 -5.12
C THR A 116 12.21 18.97 -3.62
N PHE A 117 11.72 17.96 -2.87
CA PHE A 117 11.50 18.09 -1.43
C PHE A 117 12.79 17.87 -0.63
N ARG A 118 13.88 17.41 -1.24
CA ARG A 118 15.14 17.10 -0.53
C ARG A 118 15.71 18.32 0.20
N MET A 119 15.46 19.52 -0.30
CA MET A 119 15.92 20.78 0.30
C MET A 119 14.85 21.46 1.16
N HIS A 120 13.66 20.86 1.31
CA HIS A 120 12.57 21.44 2.09
C HIS A 120 12.84 21.29 3.60
N PRO A 121 12.62 22.33 4.43
CA PRO A 121 12.94 22.30 5.86
C PRO A 121 12.33 21.11 6.62
N ASP A 122 11.13 20.70 6.22
CA ASP A 122 10.35 19.67 6.92
C ASP A 122 10.72 18.21 6.53
N THR A 123 11.73 17.99 5.67
CA THR A 123 12.12 16.64 5.21
C THR A 123 13.33 16.06 5.93
N GLY A 124 14.01 16.85 6.77
CA GLY A 124 15.30 16.50 7.37
C GLY A 124 15.31 15.23 8.26
N ASP A 125 14.15 14.75 8.68
CA ASP A 125 14.03 13.54 9.51
C ASP A 125 13.58 12.30 8.73
N TRP A 126 13.22 12.41 7.45
CA TRP A 126 12.66 11.27 6.70
C TRP A 126 13.68 10.14 6.50
N GLU A 127 14.93 10.48 6.24
CA GLU A 127 16.02 9.49 6.11
C GLU A 127 16.37 8.81 7.44
N LYS A 128 15.95 9.37 8.58
CA LYS A 128 16.06 8.73 9.90
C LYS A 128 14.94 7.71 10.13
N VAL A 129 13.81 7.85 9.42
CA VAL A 129 12.67 6.95 9.50
C VAL A 129 12.88 5.69 8.67
N ALA A 130 13.25 5.85 7.39
CA ALA A 130 13.49 4.75 6.47
C ALA A 130 14.32 5.23 5.26
N PRO A 131 14.89 4.32 4.45
CA PRO A 131 15.51 4.71 3.19
C PRO A 131 14.56 5.52 2.31
N VAL A 132 15.01 6.71 1.88
CA VAL A 132 14.23 7.60 1.00
C VAL A 132 14.71 7.45 -0.44
N ARG A 133 13.79 7.10 -1.33
CA ARG A 133 13.98 7.16 -2.78
C ARG A 133 13.43 8.47 -3.30
N TRP A 134 14.35 9.34 -3.68
CA TRP A 134 14.06 10.60 -4.35
C TRP A 134 13.78 10.34 -5.84
N LEU A 135 12.58 10.70 -6.29
CA LEU A 135 12.10 10.48 -7.65
C LEU A 135 11.98 11.81 -8.40
N ASP A 136 12.44 11.84 -9.64
CA ASP A 136 12.24 12.99 -10.52
C ASP A 136 10.81 13.03 -11.08
N GLY A 137 10.46 14.09 -11.80
CA GLY A 137 9.14 14.24 -12.44
C GLY A 137 8.87 13.30 -13.64
N GLN A 138 9.77 12.37 -13.96
CA GLN A 138 9.62 11.42 -15.07
C GLN A 138 9.79 9.96 -14.63
N SER A 139 9.90 9.72 -13.32
CA SER A 139 10.20 8.42 -12.77
C SER A 139 9.02 7.47 -12.98
N GLN A 140 9.30 6.34 -13.62
CA GLN A 140 8.40 5.20 -13.74
C GLN A 140 8.96 4.08 -12.89
N VAL A 141 8.39 3.88 -11.70
CA VAL A 141 8.91 2.88 -10.77
C VAL A 141 7.88 1.79 -10.59
N LYS A 142 8.27 0.56 -10.92
CA LYS A 142 7.46 -0.61 -10.58
C LYS A 142 7.72 -0.97 -9.13
N TRP A 143 6.67 -0.98 -8.33
CA TRP A 143 6.79 -1.35 -6.93
C TRP A 143 6.73 -2.88 -6.78
N GLY A 144 7.89 -3.51 -6.59
CA GLY A 144 8.01 -4.96 -6.42
C GLY A 144 7.30 -5.79 -7.51
N ARG A 145 6.44 -6.73 -7.08
CA ARG A 145 5.54 -7.49 -7.97
C ARG A 145 4.21 -6.77 -8.28
N GLY A 146 3.99 -5.61 -7.67
CA GLY A 146 2.76 -4.83 -7.70
C GLY A 146 2.68 -3.82 -8.86
N PRO A 147 1.91 -2.71 -8.68
CA PRO A 147 1.60 -1.77 -9.74
C PRO A 147 2.79 -0.90 -10.17
N TRP A 148 2.69 -0.32 -11.35
CA TRP A 148 3.54 0.81 -11.75
C TRP A 148 3.07 2.07 -11.07
N ILE A 149 4.00 2.77 -10.44
CA ILE A 149 3.80 4.09 -9.87
C ILE A 149 4.55 5.07 -10.75
N TYR A 150 3.83 6.08 -11.23
CA TYR A 150 4.39 7.14 -12.06
C TYR A 150 4.35 8.44 -11.28
N THR A 151 5.49 9.11 -11.17
CA THR A 151 5.52 10.53 -10.79
C THR A 151 5.21 11.35 -12.04
N LEU A 152 4.10 12.08 -12.00
CA LEU A 152 3.66 12.95 -13.08
C LEU A 152 4.12 14.37 -12.77
N ARG A 153 4.91 14.95 -13.69
CA ARG A 153 5.36 16.36 -13.67
C ARG A 153 4.20 17.34 -13.39
N PRO A 154 4.33 18.22 -12.39
CA PRO A 154 4.18 19.64 -12.62
C PRO A 154 5.43 20.14 -13.36
N GLY A 155 5.33 21.14 -14.23
CA GLY A 155 6.48 21.64 -15.02
C GLY A 155 7.62 22.23 -14.17
N ARG A 156 8.64 22.78 -14.83
CA ARG A 156 9.85 23.44 -14.25
C ARG A 156 9.59 24.55 -13.20
N ALA A 157 8.34 24.87 -12.90
CA ALA A 157 7.97 25.74 -11.81
C ALA A 157 7.94 24.91 -10.52
N ALA A 158 8.76 25.30 -9.55
CA ALA A 158 8.72 24.81 -8.18
C ALA A 158 7.26 24.68 -7.71
N THR A 159 6.77 23.46 -7.60
CA THR A 159 5.51 23.21 -6.91
C THR A 159 5.81 22.12 -5.91
N THR A 160 5.25 22.29 -4.72
CA THR A 160 5.36 21.38 -3.59
C THR A 160 4.66 20.05 -3.88
N ASN A 161 3.94 19.90 -5.00
CA ASN A 161 3.05 18.77 -5.26
C ASN A 161 3.64 17.76 -6.25
N ALA A 162 3.47 16.47 -5.97
CA ALA A 162 3.67 15.38 -6.91
C ALA A 162 2.34 14.70 -7.22
N LEU A 163 2.04 14.52 -8.51
CA LEU A 163 0.91 13.72 -8.96
C LEU A 163 1.36 12.27 -9.17
N TRP A 164 0.58 11.31 -8.66
CA TRP A 164 0.92 9.89 -8.71
C TRP A 164 -0.12 9.12 -9.53
N ARG A 165 0.33 8.28 -10.45
CA ARG A 165 -0.53 7.31 -11.16
C ARG A 165 -0.16 5.90 -10.74
N CYS A 166 -1.17 5.06 -10.49
CA CYS A 166 -1.01 3.64 -10.16
C CYS A 166 -1.63 2.79 -11.29
N GLU A 167 -0.88 1.88 -11.91
CA GLU A 167 -1.40 0.95 -12.94
C GLU A 167 -1.14 -0.52 -12.59
N ARG A 168 -2.12 -1.39 -12.85
CA ARG A 168 -2.05 -2.83 -12.60
C ARG A 168 -0.87 -3.47 -13.35
N SER A 169 -0.29 -4.53 -12.78
CA SER A 169 1.04 -5.07 -13.15
C SER A 169 1.21 -5.66 -14.57
N GLY A 170 0.20 -5.56 -15.45
CA GLY A 170 0.21 -6.11 -16.81
C GLY A 170 0.27 -5.10 -17.96
N THR A 171 0.06 -3.81 -17.72
CA THR A 171 0.05 -2.79 -18.78
C THR A 171 0.99 -1.65 -18.43
N ARG A 172 2.21 -1.68 -18.97
CA ARG A 172 3.09 -0.51 -18.99
C ARG A 172 2.67 0.33 -20.19
N ARG A 173 2.15 1.54 -19.99
CA ARG A 173 1.97 2.50 -21.08
C ARG A 173 3.18 3.46 -21.10
N PRO A 174 3.91 3.57 -22.23
CA PRO A 174 4.90 4.64 -22.35
C PRO A 174 4.21 6.01 -22.25
N PHE A 175 4.94 7.00 -21.74
CA PHE A 175 4.54 8.40 -21.84
C PHE A 175 4.65 8.88 -23.29
#